data_AF-A0AAW7KLT1-F1
#
_entry.id   AF-A0AAW7KLT1-F1
#
_cell.length_a   1.000
_cell.length_b   1.000
_cell.length_c   1.000
_cell.angle_alpha   90.00
_cell.angle_beta   90.00
_cell.angle_gamma   90.00
#
_symmetry.space_group_name_H-M   'P 1'
#
loop_
_entity.id
_entity.type
_entity.pdbx_description
1 polymer ?
#
loop_
_entity_poly.entity_id
_entity_poly.type
_entity_poly.pdbx_seq_one_letter_code
_entity_poly.pdbx_strand_id
1 'polypeptide(L)'
;MKAKEIRNFYINEEQSVYLLSHRDAKKHRQWLNICIKQLTLLGYKNVEMIGSGAFGFVFAGDDDNGLPWVFKFSRITLAQSVRDRLEDEAYMLSQINNPLVPTFYAFERIKKQGILMMARAIGEDLEKVSLKTGRFSAAQIMTLAVRLRNVLVDLRSHKNGVSPQPIVHGDIKPSNLVWDANTDALSLVDWGSSVYAQLDSDGNPVASNFMDLMSGDLSTTNARMGDVYFIGEAQMSGEQSSPRFDEQGVAATLYALASAQSCRFGAQAIPASSLGLPKELAKVIDGMLSKSKAQRDGAGDYFMRNITTMAKAYLPELDKKQKKADIPFWYGKAEQPDTVVYSSRKQFLRQADHNQQLLDINDAQLDRYYKEFLFDTGDNEKAFLASISRLAKYPVVGGLSFHWKDESMFVESSLIMHDESLGDAFSDAINNTVMLAQAINQKGLFKCCLFDARKTIQLERDGTGAFKFDSLPELEYEIVSMKTNEITRPHSYFEDGKDPDEQLQLPKKVIKCVFELNQIHHTGCIIFEALPDRMKIHHYYRLLDSTKEVEFKRLLNKLMQYAVNITDVGVAGFMKLPYKNTREFSLCEQQEEHYFPKNPKLVSL
;
A
#
# COMPACT_ATOMS: atom_id res chain seq x y z
N MET A 1 31.25 -16.96 -22.70
CA MET A 1 30.55 -15.66 -22.68
C MET A 1 29.52 -15.72 -21.55
N LYS A 2 29.68 -14.91 -20.50
CA LYS A 2 28.75 -14.86 -19.37
C LYS A 2 27.51 -14.05 -19.76
N ALA A 3 26.32 -14.61 -19.51
CA ALA A 3 25.05 -13.94 -19.73
C ALA A 3 25.01 -12.63 -18.92
N LYS A 4 24.63 -11.53 -19.59
CA LYS A 4 24.37 -10.25 -18.92
C LYS A 4 23.03 -10.38 -18.20
N GLU A 5 23.09 -10.48 -16.88
CA GLU A 5 21.92 -10.43 -16.00
C GLU A 5 21.19 -9.09 -16.16
N ILE A 6 19.89 -9.20 -16.35
CA ILE A 6 18.94 -8.09 -16.50
C ILE A 6 18.81 -7.43 -15.13
N ARG A 7 19.40 -6.25 -14.96
CA ARG A 7 19.25 -5.46 -13.73
C ARG A 7 17.87 -4.81 -13.74
N ASN A 8 17.05 -5.24 -12.78
CA ASN A 8 15.64 -4.94 -12.60
C ASN A 8 15.32 -3.43 -12.48
N PHE A 9 14.09 -3.13 -12.87
CA PHE A 9 13.45 -1.82 -12.84
C PHE A 9 12.86 -1.52 -11.46
N TYR A 10 12.94 -0.26 -11.03
CA TYR A 10 12.30 0.25 -9.81
C TYR A 10 10.88 0.73 -10.10
N ILE A 11 9.93 0.36 -9.25
CA ILE A 11 8.65 1.04 -9.08
C ILE A 11 8.79 1.90 -7.83
N ASN A 12 8.83 3.21 -8.03
CA ASN A 12 8.60 4.14 -6.93
C ASN A 12 7.13 3.95 -6.55
N GLU A 13 6.84 3.45 -5.34
CA GLU A 13 5.51 3.63 -4.73
C GLU A 13 5.09 5.07 -4.99
N GLU A 14 3.87 5.30 -5.49
CA GLU A 14 3.35 6.57 -5.99
C GLU A 14 3.89 7.77 -5.20
N GLN A 15 5.06 8.26 -5.61
CA GLN A 15 5.66 9.40 -4.95
C GLN A 15 4.80 10.57 -5.33
N SER A 16 4.30 11.26 -4.31
CA SER A 16 3.66 12.55 -4.45
C SER A 16 4.44 13.39 -5.49
N VAL A 17 3.73 14.03 -6.41
CA VAL A 17 4.35 14.88 -7.44
C VAL A 17 5.21 15.98 -6.81
N TYR A 18 4.92 16.37 -5.57
CA TYR A 18 5.68 17.33 -4.77
C TYR A 18 7.06 16.82 -4.32
N LEU A 19 7.35 15.53 -4.48
CA LEU A 19 8.65 14.92 -4.15
C LEU A 19 9.51 14.62 -5.38
N LEU A 20 8.95 14.76 -6.59
CA LEU A 20 9.67 14.58 -7.84
C LEU A 20 10.57 15.79 -8.14
N SER A 21 11.61 15.57 -8.95
CA SER A 21 12.41 16.67 -9.48
C SER A 21 11.56 17.57 -10.40
N HIS A 22 11.88 18.87 -10.44
CA HIS A 22 11.22 19.81 -11.38
C HIS A 22 11.25 19.32 -12.83
N ARG A 23 12.36 18.68 -13.25
CA ARG A 23 12.54 18.16 -14.61
C ARG A 23 11.63 16.97 -14.88
N ASP A 24 11.49 16.05 -13.93
CA ASP A 24 10.68 14.85 -14.09
C ASP A 24 9.18 15.17 -13.99
N ALA A 25 8.79 16.05 -13.07
CA ALA A 25 7.43 16.55 -12.98
C ALA A 25 6.99 17.26 -14.27
N LYS A 26 7.87 18.07 -14.88
CA LYS A 26 7.58 18.75 -16.16
C LYS A 26 7.44 17.78 -17.32
N LYS A 27 8.35 16.79 -17.42
CA LYS A 27 8.26 15.73 -18.46
C LYS A 27 6.97 14.92 -18.33
N HIS A 28 6.62 14.54 -17.10
CA HIS A 28 5.40 13.79 -16.82
C HIS A 28 4.17 14.58 -17.29
N ARG A 29 4.00 15.84 -16.84
CA ARG A 29 2.88 16.71 -17.27
C ARG A 29 2.83 16.92 -18.78
N GLN A 30 3.97 17.13 -19.43
CA GLN A 30 4.01 17.34 -20.88
C GLN A 30 3.52 16.10 -21.63
N TRP A 31 3.85 14.92 -21.15
CA TRP A 31 3.43 13.66 -21.75
C TRP A 31 1.93 13.41 -21.56
N LEU A 32 1.38 13.68 -20.37
CA LEU A 32 -0.07 13.63 -20.10
C LEU A 32 -0.86 14.49 -21.09
N ASN A 33 -0.41 15.72 -21.29
CA ASN A 33 -1.06 16.65 -22.22
C ASN A 33 -1.04 16.16 -23.68
N ILE A 34 -0.02 15.41 -24.09
CA ILE A 34 0.05 14.85 -25.45
C ILE A 34 -1.00 13.73 -25.61
N CYS A 35 -1.09 12.82 -24.65
CA CYS A 35 -2.07 11.72 -24.70
C CYS A 35 -3.52 12.23 -24.66
N ILE A 36 -3.82 13.17 -23.76
CA ILE A 36 -5.14 13.81 -23.69
C ILE A 36 -5.49 14.43 -25.04
N LYS A 37 -4.58 15.23 -25.62
CA LYS A 37 -4.80 15.84 -26.95
C LYS A 37 -5.01 14.81 -28.05
N GLN A 38 -4.24 13.73 -28.06
CA GLN A 38 -4.37 12.68 -29.07
C GLN A 38 -5.72 11.97 -28.98
N LEU A 39 -6.14 11.57 -27.79
CA LEU A 39 -7.45 10.94 -27.58
C LEU A 39 -8.60 11.89 -27.95
N THR A 40 -8.48 13.17 -27.63
CA THR A 40 -9.46 14.18 -28.06
C THR A 40 -9.50 14.37 -29.58
N LEU A 41 -8.35 14.33 -30.26
CA LEU A 41 -8.30 14.37 -31.73
C LEU A 41 -8.91 13.11 -32.37
N LEU A 42 -8.93 11.99 -31.67
CA LEU A 42 -9.61 10.75 -32.08
C LEU A 42 -11.12 10.76 -31.81
N GLY A 43 -11.66 11.85 -31.26
CA GLY A 43 -13.10 12.02 -31.00
C GLY A 43 -13.53 11.78 -29.55
N TYR A 44 -12.64 11.33 -28.67
CA TYR A 44 -12.98 11.06 -27.27
C TYR A 44 -13.12 12.34 -26.44
N LYS A 45 -14.17 12.42 -25.63
CA LYS A 45 -14.50 13.55 -24.75
C LYS A 45 -14.16 13.20 -23.30
N ASN A 46 -14.11 14.21 -22.44
CA ASN A 46 -13.85 14.05 -21.00
C ASN A 46 -12.58 13.22 -20.68
N VAL A 47 -11.54 13.39 -21.49
CA VAL A 47 -10.34 12.56 -21.37
C VAL A 47 -9.56 12.93 -20.11
N GLU A 48 -9.38 11.96 -19.24
CA GLU A 48 -8.66 12.10 -17.98
C GLU A 48 -7.68 10.94 -17.77
N MET A 49 -6.62 11.18 -17.01
CA MET A 49 -5.76 10.08 -16.55
C MET A 49 -6.40 9.47 -15.30
N ILE A 50 -6.61 8.15 -15.33
CA ILE A 50 -7.18 7.40 -14.19
C ILE A 50 -6.14 6.54 -13.47
N GLY A 51 -4.95 6.37 -14.04
CA GLY A 51 -3.89 5.61 -13.39
C GLY A 51 -2.53 5.75 -14.08
N SER A 52 -1.46 5.53 -13.32
CA SER A 52 -0.10 5.47 -13.85
C SER A 52 0.67 4.36 -13.16
N GLY A 53 1.43 3.56 -13.92
CA GLY A 53 2.18 2.43 -13.39
C GLY A 53 3.54 2.28 -14.06
N ALA A 54 4.33 1.33 -13.59
CA ALA A 54 5.68 1.08 -14.12
C ALA A 54 5.70 0.73 -15.61
N PHE A 55 4.64 0.05 -16.08
CA PHE A 55 4.53 -0.48 -17.43
C PHE A 55 3.78 0.46 -18.39
N GLY A 56 3.05 1.46 -17.88
CA GLY A 56 2.17 2.25 -18.71
C GLY A 56 1.42 3.37 -18.01
N PHE A 57 0.51 3.96 -18.77
CA PHE A 57 -0.42 5.00 -18.33
C PHE A 57 -1.83 4.59 -18.72
N VAL A 58 -2.81 4.91 -17.88
CA VAL A 58 -4.21 4.56 -18.09
C VAL A 58 -5.03 5.84 -18.16
N PHE A 59 -5.75 6.02 -19.26
CA PHE A 59 -6.66 7.13 -19.48
C PHE A 59 -8.08 6.61 -19.60
N ALA A 60 -9.05 7.43 -19.21
CA ALA A 60 -10.44 7.24 -19.54
C ALA A 60 -10.93 8.35 -20.47
N GLY A 61 -11.97 8.07 -21.24
CA GLY A 61 -12.65 9.05 -22.07
C GLY A 61 -13.96 8.49 -22.60
N ASP A 62 -14.84 9.37 -23.07
CA ASP A 62 -16.17 8.99 -23.58
C ASP A 62 -16.17 9.06 -25.10
N ASP A 63 -16.76 8.08 -25.78
CA ASP A 63 -16.96 8.14 -27.23
C ASP A 63 -18.08 9.13 -27.62
N ASP A 64 -18.36 9.23 -28.92
CA ASP A 64 -19.41 10.15 -29.42
C ASP A 64 -20.82 9.81 -28.94
N ASN A 65 -21.07 8.56 -28.52
CA ASN A 65 -22.34 8.11 -27.95
C ASN A 65 -22.38 8.27 -26.42
N GLY A 66 -21.30 8.76 -25.80
CA GLY A 66 -21.17 8.87 -24.35
C GLY A 66 -20.87 7.53 -23.66
N LEU A 67 -20.47 6.50 -24.40
CA LEU A 67 -20.01 5.25 -23.81
C LEU A 67 -18.61 5.49 -23.20
N PRO A 68 -18.32 5.02 -21.98
CA PRO A 68 -17.04 5.26 -21.34
C PRO A 68 -15.99 4.18 -21.67
N TRP A 69 -14.79 4.64 -22.03
CA TRP A 69 -13.67 3.82 -22.50
C TRP A 69 -12.45 3.96 -21.59
N VAL A 70 -11.58 2.94 -21.63
CA VAL A 70 -10.26 2.96 -20.99
C VAL A 70 -9.17 2.66 -22.03
N PHE A 71 -8.09 3.43 -21.96
CA PHE A 71 -6.92 3.34 -22.83
C PHE A 71 -5.67 3.11 -21.99
N LYS A 72 -5.07 1.91 -22.09
CA LYS A 72 -3.80 1.58 -21.45
C LYS A 72 -2.67 1.68 -22.47
N PHE A 73 -1.71 2.55 -22.22
CA PHE A 73 -0.58 2.82 -23.10
C PHE A 73 0.70 2.24 -22.53
N SER A 74 1.48 1.52 -23.35
CA SER A 74 2.82 1.11 -22.93
C SER A 74 3.81 2.28 -22.98
N ARG A 75 4.80 2.28 -22.08
CA ARG A 75 5.87 3.29 -22.11
C ARG A 75 6.84 3.00 -23.25
N ILE A 76 6.99 3.94 -24.19
CA ILE A 76 7.86 3.81 -25.36
C ILE A 76 9.33 3.58 -24.97
N THR A 77 9.77 4.10 -23.84
CA THR A 77 11.16 4.00 -23.36
C THR A 77 11.53 2.63 -22.80
N LEU A 78 10.57 1.72 -22.59
CA LEU A 78 10.84 0.39 -22.04
C LEU A 78 11.44 -0.56 -23.07
N ALA A 79 12.06 -1.65 -22.62
CA ALA A 79 12.54 -2.71 -23.49
C ALA A 79 11.38 -3.36 -24.25
N GLN A 80 11.64 -3.92 -25.44
CA GLN A 80 10.61 -4.53 -26.29
C GLN A 80 9.83 -5.63 -25.54
N SER A 81 10.54 -6.52 -24.86
CA SER A 81 9.95 -7.60 -24.04
C SER A 81 9.00 -7.09 -22.94
N VAL A 82 9.19 -5.86 -22.45
CA VAL A 82 8.29 -5.25 -21.45
C VAL A 82 7.10 -4.59 -22.12
N ARG A 83 7.26 -4.06 -23.34
CA ARG A 83 6.15 -3.50 -24.13
C ARG A 83 5.20 -4.58 -24.62
N ASP A 84 5.74 -5.75 -24.99
CA ASP A 84 4.94 -6.91 -25.44
C ASP A 84 4.04 -7.46 -24.33
N ARG A 85 4.34 -7.19 -23.05
CA ARG A 85 3.45 -7.57 -21.93
C ARG A 85 2.05 -6.98 -22.05
N LEU A 86 1.91 -5.77 -22.61
CA LEU A 86 0.59 -5.16 -22.79
C LEU A 86 -0.20 -5.85 -23.92
N GLU A 87 0.49 -6.38 -24.91
CA GLU A 87 -0.11 -7.19 -25.98
C GLU A 87 -0.56 -8.54 -25.43
N ASP A 88 0.24 -9.18 -24.58
CA ASP A 88 -0.18 -10.39 -23.86
C ASP A 88 -1.40 -10.15 -22.96
N GLU A 89 -1.43 -9.03 -22.23
CA GLU A 89 -2.58 -8.62 -21.42
C GLU A 89 -3.84 -8.46 -22.27
N ALA A 90 -3.71 -7.76 -23.41
CA ALA A 90 -4.80 -7.57 -24.35
C ALA A 90 -5.31 -8.90 -24.91
N TYR A 91 -4.39 -9.80 -25.26
CA TYR A 91 -4.71 -11.13 -25.72
C TYR A 91 -5.49 -11.91 -24.66
N MET A 92 -5.00 -11.98 -23.42
CA MET A 92 -5.68 -12.70 -22.34
C MET A 92 -7.07 -12.12 -22.05
N LEU A 93 -7.20 -10.78 -21.99
CA LEU A 93 -8.48 -10.12 -21.78
C LEU A 93 -9.48 -10.45 -22.91
N SER A 94 -9.01 -10.54 -24.17
CA SER A 94 -9.87 -10.87 -25.32
C SER A 94 -10.47 -12.27 -25.27
N GLN A 95 -9.91 -13.17 -24.45
CA GLN A 95 -10.41 -14.55 -24.30
C GLN A 95 -11.59 -14.64 -23.32
N ILE A 96 -11.94 -13.55 -22.65
CA ILE A 96 -12.85 -13.58 -21.51
C ILE A 96 -14.15 -12.89 -21.87
N ASN A 97 -15.25 -13.63 -21.67
CA ASN A 97 -16.59 -13.12 -21.84
C ASN A 97 -17.37 -13.31 -20.53
N ASN A 98 -17.11 -12.41 -19.58
CA ASN A 98 -17.70 -12.44 -18.24
C ASN A 98 -18.27 -11.06 -17.90
N PRO A 99 -19.50 -10.97 -17.36
CA PRO A 99 -20.11 -9.67 -17.01
C PRO A 99 -19.36 -8.92 -15.90
N LEU A 100 -18.51 -9.60 -15.12
CA LEU A 100 -17.67 -8.99 -14.09
C LEU A 100 -16.28 -8.60 -14.62
N VAL A 101 -16.06 -8.63 -15.94
CA VAL A 101 -14.77 -8.31 -16.57
C VAL A 101 -15.01 -7.26 -17.66
N PRO A 102 -14.22 -6.17 -17.72
CA PRO A 102 -14.37 -5.18 -18.78
C PRO A 102 -14.25 -5.80 -20.17
N THR A 103 -15.17 -5.43 -21.07
CA THR A 103 -15.14 -5.91 -22.44
C THR A 103 -13.88 -5.40 -23.16
N PHE A 104 -13.12 -6.33 -23.74
CA PHE A 104 -12.06 -5.99 -24.69
C PHE A 104 -12.64 -5.37 -25.95
N TYR A 105 -12.07 -4.25 -26.41
CA TYR A 105 -12.46 -3.65 -27.69
C TYR A 105 -11.42 -3.91 -28.77
N ALA A 106 -10.17 -3.51 -28.53
CA ALA A 106 -9.09 -3.66 -29.50
C ALA A 106 -7.71 -3.47 -28.86
N PHE A 107 -6.68 -3.94 -29.57
CA PHE A 107 -5.29 -3.62 -29.30
C PHE A 107 -4.64 -3.08 -30.57
N GLU A 108 -3.97 -1.94 -30.46
CA GLU A 108 -3.26 -1.32 -31.58
C GLU A 108 -1.79 -1.06 -31.25
N ARG A 109 -0.94 -1.17 -32.28
CA ARG A 109 0.49 -0.84 -32.18
C ARG A 109 0.81 0.33 -33.10
N ILE A 110 0.92 1.52 -32.52
CA ILE A 110 1.32 2.74 -33.23
C ILE A 110 2.83 2.94 -33.04
N LYS A 111 3.60 2.72 -34.12
CA LYS A 111 5.08 2.71 -34.10
C LYS A 111 5.63 1.70 -33.08
N LYS A 112 6.12 2.17 -31.92
CA LYS A 112 6.67 1.34 -30.83
C LYS A 112 5.76 1.32 -29.60
N GLN A 113 4.59 1.95 -29.66
CA GLN A 113 3.67 2.05 -28.54
C GLN A 113 2.50 1.11 -28.75
N GLY A 114 2.21 0.28 -27.75
CA GLY A 114 0.99 -0.53 -27.69
C GLY A 114 -0.11 0.23 -26.97
N ILE A 115 -1.34 0.09 -27.43
CA ILE A 115 -2.53 0.72 -26.89
C ILE A 115 -3.60 -0.37 -26.75
N LEU A 116 -4.00 -0.65 -25.51
CA LEU A 116 -5.13 -1.52 -25.20
C LEU A 116 -6.37 -0.66 -24.94
N MET A 117 -7.45 -0.95 -25.66
CA MET A 117 -8.75 -0.30 -25.56
C MET A 117 -9.77 -1.29 -24.99
N MET A 118 -10.48 -0.88 -23.94
CA MET A 118 -11.46 -1.71 -23.24
C MET A 118 -12.60 -0.85 -22.66
N ALA A 119 -13.69 -1.50 -22.25
CA ALA A 119 -14.77 -0.86 -21.51
C ALA A 119 -14.26 -0.25 -20.19
N ARG A 120 -14.82 0.89 -19.78
CA ARG A 120 -14.53 1.45 -18.45
C ARG A 120 -15.29 0.68 -17.37
N ALA A 121 -14.56 0.16 -16.38
CA ALA A 121 -15.17 -0.24 -15.10
C ALA A 121 -15.60 1.02 -14.34
N ILE A 122 -16.90 1.14 -14.07
CA ILE A 122 -17.48 2.30 -13.36
C ILE A 122 -17.39 2.07 -11.85
N GLY A 123 -17.12 3.14 -11.10
CA GLY A 123 -17.03 3.11 -9.65
C GLY A 123 -15.63 3.33 -9.11
N GLU A 124 -15.42 2.89 -7.87
CA GLU A 124 -14.13 3.00 -7.16
C GLU A 124 -13.55 1.61 -6.86
N ASP A 125 -12.23 1.50 -6.86
CA ASP A 125 -11.58 0.26 -6.44
C ASP A 125 -11.83 -0.02 -4.94
N LEU A 126 -11.94 -1.30 -4.58
CA LEU A 126 -12.29 -1.72 -3.22
C LEU A 126 -11.23 -1.34 -2.18
N GLU A 127 -9.98 -1.07 -2.59
CA GLU A 127 -8.97 -0.52 -1.67
C GLU A 127 -9.37 0.89 -1.22
N LYS A 128 -9.73 1.78 -2.14
CA LYS A 128 -10.24 3.12 -1.83
C LYS A 128 -11.53 3.08 -1.04
N VAL A 129 -12.47 2.18 -1.39
CA VAL A 129 -13.70 2.01 -0.63
C VAL A 129 -13.38 1.62 0.82
N SER A 130 -12.46 0.68 1.02
CA SER A 130 -12.02 0.26 2.36
C SER A 130 -11.32 1.37 3.16
N LEU A 131 -10.59 2.28 2.51
CA LEU A 131 -10.03 3.46 3.19
C LEU A 131 -11.12 4.43 3.65
N LYS A 132 -12.26 4.51 2.95
CA LYS A 132 -13.38 5.36 3.34
C LYS A 132 -14.25 4.72 4.42
N THR A 133 -14.55 3.44 4.29
CA THR A 133 -15.56 2.77 5.14
C THR A 133 -14.96 1.94 6.27
N GLY A 134 -13.66 1.68 6.27
CA GLY A 134 -12.99 0.78 7.21
C GLY A 134 -13.26 -0.68 6.87
N ARG A 135 -13.53 -1.48 7.92
CA ARG A 135 -13.84 -2.91 7.75
C ARG A 135 -15.16 -3.12 7.01
N PHE A 136 -15.15 -4.01 6.02
CA PHE A 136 -16.37 -4.42 5.33
C PHE A 136 -17.24 -5.28 6.25
N SER A 137 -18.56 -5.14 6.13
CA SER A 137 -19.50 -5.93 6.91
C SER A 137 -19.48 -7.40 6.51
N ALA A 138 -19.94 -8.28 7.39
CA ALA A 138 -20.10 -9.71 7.09
C ALA A 138 -20.92 -9.96 5.80
N ALA A 139 -21.98 -9.16 5.58
CA ALA A 139 -22.81 -9.25 4.38
C ALA A 139 -22.05 -8.82 3.11
N GLN A 140 -21.26 -7.74 3.18
CA GLN A 140 -20.43 -7.29 2.06
C GLN A 140 -19.36 -8.32 1.70
N ILE A 141 -18.65 -8.86 2.70
CA ILE A 141 -17.64 -9.90 2.49
C ILE A 141 -18.26 -11.17 1.90
N MET A 142 -19.42 -11.61 2.41
CA MET A 142 -20.13 -12.78 1.87
C MET A 142 -20.55 -12.56 0.41
N THR A 143 -21.11 -11.39 0.09
CA THR A 143 -21.54 -11.05 -1.27
C THR A 143 -20.35 -11.03 -2.23
N LEU A 144 -19.25 -10.40 -1.81
CA LEU A 144 -18.01 -10.36 -2.59
C LEU A 144 -17.44 -11.77 -2.81
N ALA A 145 -17.43 -12.62 -1.77
CA ALA A 145 -16.98 -14.00 -1.85
C ALA A 145 -17.73 -14.81 -2.92
N VAL A 146 -19.05 -14.64 -3.01
CA VAL A 146 -19.87 -15.29 -4.06
C VAL A 146 -19.50 -14.77 -5.45
N ARG A 147 -19.36 -13.43 -5.62
CA ARG A 147 -18.99 -12.82 -6.91
C ARG A 147 -17.62 -13.33 -7.38
N LEU A 148 -16.62 -13.31 -6.50
CA LEU A 148 -15.27 -13.79 -6.80
C LEU A 148 -15.26 -15.28 -7.13
N ARG A 149 -16.01 -16.12 -6.38
CA ARG A 149 -16.16 -17.54 -6.72
C ARG A 149 -16.74 -17.75 -8.11
N ASN A 150 -17.69 -16.93 -8.55
CA ASN A 150 -18.27 -17.05 -9.90
C ASN A 150 -17.25 -16.71 -10.99
N VAL A 151 -16.40 -15.70 -10.77
CA VAL A 151 -15.25 -15.43 -11.64
C VAL A 151 -14.31 -16.64 -11.67
N LEU A 152 -13.94 -17.21 -10.52
CA LEU A 152 -13.06 -18.38 -10.46
C LEU A 152 -13.63 -19.60 -11.21
N VAL A 153 -14.94 -19.82 -11.14
CA VAL A 153 -15.58 -20.91 -11.89
C VAL A 153 -15.48 -20.68 -13.38
N ASP A 154 -15.78 -19.46 -13.85
CA ASP A 154 -15.71 -19.12 -15.27
C ASP A 154 -14.28 -19.33 -15.80
N LEU A 155 -13.27 -18.76 -15.13
CA LEU A 155 -11.86 -18.90 -15.50
C LEU A 155 -11.37 -20.34 -15.48
N ARG A 156 -11.79 -21.15 -14.50
CA ARG A 156 -11.47 -22.60 -14.45
C ARG A 156 -12.12 -23.39 -15.57
N SER A 157 -13.33 -23.00 -15.94
CA SER A 157 -14.10 -23.68 -16.97
C SER A 157 -13.76 -23.24 -18.37
N HIS A 158 -12.84 -22.28 -18.53
CA HIS A 158 -12.41 -21.79 -19.84
C HIS A 158 -11.88 -22.93 -20.71
N LYS A 159 -12.29 -22.89 -21.98
CA LYS A 159 -11.93 -23.89 -23.00
C LYS A 159 -11.58 -23.18 -24.28
N ASN A 160 -10.63 -23.75 -25.01
CA ASN A 160 -10.35 -23.38 -26.37
C ASN A 160 -10.85 -24.50 -27.30
N GLY A 161 -12.01 -24.28 -27.90
CA GLY A 161 -12.78 -25.32 -28.56
C GLY A 161 -13.23 -26.39 -27.57
N VAL A 162 -12.72 -27.62 -27.73
CA VAL A 162 -13.06 -28.77 -26.85
C VAL A 162 -12.03 -28.95 -25.73
N SER A 163 -10.84 -28.39 -25.89
CA SER A 163 -9.73 -28.58 -24.96
C SER A 163 -9.87 -27.68 -23.73
N PRO A 164 -9.72 -28.22 -22.49
CA PRO A 164 -9.67 -27.39 -21.30
C PRO A 164 -8.44 -26.49 -21.35
N GLN A 165 -8.65 -25.20 -21.10
CA GLN A 165 -7.56 -24.23 -21.06
C GLN A 165 -7.83 -23.21 -19.94
N PRO A 166 -7.81 -23.61 -18.67
CA PRO A 166 -8.13 -22.72 -17.56
C PRO A 166 -7.26 -21.46 -17.59
N ILE A 167 -7.85 -20.32 -17.22
CA ILE A 167 -7.14 -19.05 -17.10
C ILE A 167 -6.86 -18.77 -15.63
N VAL A 168 -5.68 -18.22 -15.35
CA VAL A 168 -5.30 -17.68 -14.05
C VAL A 168 -5.17 -16.17 -14.20
N HIS A 169 -5.87 -15.39 -13.38
CA HIS A 169 -5.74 -13.94 -13.35
C HIS A 169 -4.39 -13.52 -12.75
N GLY A 170 -3.99 -14.16 -11.65
CA GLY A 170 -2.66 -14.04 -11.04
C GLY A 170 -2.43 -12.79 -10.18
N ASP A 171 -3.35 -11.82 -10.17
CA ASP A 171 -3.26 -10.62 -9.32
C ASP A 171 -4.62 -10.14 -8.77
N ILE A 172 -5.43 -11.06 -8.22
CA ILE A 172 -6.71 -10.68 -7.58
C ILE A 172 -6.42 -9.99 -6.25
N LYS A 173 -6.79 -8.70 -6.15
CA LYS A 173 -6.60 -7.84 -4.97
C LYS A 173 -7.65 -6.71 -4.94
N PRO A 174 -7.86 -6.02 -3.79
CA PRO A 174 -8.85 -4.94 -3.68
C PRO A 174 -8.71 -3.82 -4.71
N SER A 175 -7.48 -3.41 -5.06
CA SER A 175 -7.25 -2.34 -6.06
C SER A 175 -7.53 -2.75 -7.50
N ASN A 176 -7.69 -4.05 -7.77
CA ASN A 176 -8.09 -4.60 -9.08
C ASN A 176 -9.58 -4.94 -9.13
N LEU A 177 -10.35 -4.62 -8.09
CA LEU A 177 -11.79 -4.84 -8.02
C LEU A 177 -12.49 -3.48 -7.95
N VAL A 178 -13.13 -3.07 -9.04
CA VAL A 178 -13.86 -1.80 -9.12
C VAL A 178 -15.34 -2.05 -8.82
N TRP A 179 -15.89 -1.28 -7.89
CA TRP A 179 -17.28 -1.38 -7.45
C TRP A 179 -18.04 -0.08 -7.70
N ASP A 180 -19.16 -0.19 -8.40
CA ASP A 180 -20.11 0.90 -8.57
C ASP A 180 -21.18 0.83 -7.48
N ALA A 181 -21.14 1.78 -6.54
CA ALA A 181 -22.10 1.88 -5.46
C ALA A 181 -23.55 2.12 -5.95
N ASN A 182 -23.75 2.68 -7.15
CA ASN A 182 -25.09 3.01 -7.66
C ASN A 182 -25.80 1.80 -8.26
N THR A 183 -25.06 0.98 -9.01
CA THR A 183 -25.61 -0.20 -9.71
C THR A 183 -25.30 -1.51 -9.00
N ASP A 184 -24.45 -1.46 -7.96
CA ASP A 184 -23.87 -2.61 -7.28
C ASP A 184 -23.11 -3.57 -8.23
N ALA A 185 -22.61 -3.03 -9.35
CA ALA A 185 -21.77 -3.76 -10.28
C ALA A 185 -20.34 -3.90 -9.74
N LEU A 186 -19.73 -5.06 -9.97
CA LEU A 186 -18.32 -5.33 -9.64
C LEU A 186 -17.57 -5.69 -10.92
N SER A 187 -16.36 -5.16 -11.09
CA SER A 187 -15.50 -5.47 -12.23
C SER A 187 -14.08 -5.83 -11.78
N LEU A 188 -13.56 -6.96 -12.26
CA LEU A 188 -12.17 -7.38 -12.11
C LEU A 188 -11.35 -6.81 -13.29
N VAL A 189 -10.38 -5.97 -12.94
CA VAL A 189 -9.52 -5.25 -13.89
C VAL A 189 -8.05 -5.68 -13.75
N ASP A 190 -7.20 -5.19 -14.66
CA ASP A 190 -5.75 -5.41 -14.70
C ASP A 190 -5.30 -6.87 -14.91
N TRP A 191 -5.29 -7.27 -16.19
CA TRP A 191 -4.99 -8.64 -16.63
C TRP A 191 -3.51 -8.86 -16.93
N GLY A 192 -2.62 -7.94 -16.51
CA GLY A 192 -1.20 -7.96 -16.85
C GLY A 192 -0.44 -9.21 -16.37
N SER A 193 -0.90 -9.82 -15.28
CA SER A 193 -0.33 -11.04 -14.69
C SER A 193 -1.03 -12.32 -15.14
N SER A 194 -2.04 -12.21 -16.00
CA SER A 194 -2.85 -13.36 -16.40
C SER A 194 -2.12 -14.29 -17.36
N VAL A 195 -2.38 -15.58 -17.21
CA VAL A 195 -1.79 -16.66 -18.02
C VAL A 195 -2.77 -17.82 -18.16
N TYR A 196 -2.57 -18.68 -19.15
CA TYR A 196 -3.20 -20.00 -19.14
C TYR A 196 -2.54 -20.89 -18.08
N ALA A 197 -3.36 -21.63 -17.33
CA ALA A 197 -2.87 -22.56 -16.33
C ALA A 197 -2.08 -23.70 -16.96
N GLN A 198 -0.93 -24.02 -16.38
CA GLN A 198 -0.15 -25.20 -16.73
C GLN A 198 -0.66 -26.45 -16.00
N LEU A 199 -1.24 -26.27 -14.81
CA LEU A 199 -1.83 -27.32 -13.98
C LEU A 199 -3.32 -27.05 -13.71
N ASP A 200 -4.11 -28.10 -13.59
CA ASP A 200 -5.49 -27.99 -13.12
C ASP A 200 -5.54 -27.74 -11.59
N SER A 201 -6.75 -27.78 -11.01
CA SER A 201 -6.93 -27.59 -9.56
C SER A 201 -6.42 -28.75 -8.71
N ASP A 202 -6.22 -29.93 -9.31
CA ASP A 202 -5.75 -31.14 -8.64
C ASP A 202 -4.23 -31.33 -8.80
N GLY A 203 -3.58 -30.46 -9.59
CA GLY A 203 -2.15 -30.47 -9.85
C GLY A 203 -1.75 -31.32 -11.06
N ASN A 204 -2.70 -31.75 -11.90
CA ASN A 204 -2.38 -32.48 -13.12
C ASN A 204 -2.07 -31.49 -14.25
N PRO A 205 -1.12 -31.82 -15.16
CA PRO A 205 -0.86 -30.98 -16.33
C PRO A 205 -2.09 -30.78 -17.21
N VAL A 206 -2.37 -29.53 -17.58
CA VAL A 206 -3.40 -29.19 -18.56
C VAL A 206 -2.81 -29.41 -19.96
N ALA A 207 -3.36 -30.35 -20.71
CA ALA A 207 -2.92 -30.61 -22.08
C ALA A 207 -3.42 -29.51 -23.03
N SER A 208 -2.69 -28.40 -23.11
CA SER A 208 -3.04 -27.28 -23.99
C SER A 208 -2.69 -27.52 -25.45
N ASN A 209 -1.61 -28.28 -25.76
CA ASN A 209 -1.27 -28.72 -27.12
C ASN A 209 -0.32 -29.94 -27.10
N PHE A 210 -0.57 -30.95 -27.94
CA PHE A 210 0.30 -32.13 -28.09
C PHE A 210 1.75 -31.78 -28.50
N MET A 211 1.99 -30.60 -29.10
CA MET A 211 3.34 -30.11 -29.42
C MET A 211 4.11 -29.60 -28.20
N ASP A 212 3.47 -28.93 -27.24
CA ASP A 212 4.13 -28.42 -26.02
C ASP A 212 4.57 -29.57 -25.10
N LEU A 213 3.81 -30.67 -25.10
CA LEU A 213 4.18 -31.90 -24.38
C LEU A 213 5.47 -32.55 -24.91
N MET A 214 5.83 -32.30 -26.17
CA MET A 214 6.98 -32.91 -26.84
C MET A 214 8.20 -31.98 -26.90
N SER A 215 8.06 -30.67 -26.61
CA SER A 215 9.15 -29.68 -26.68
C SER A 215 10.01 -29.60 -25.41
N GLY A 216 9.65 -30.28 -24.32
CA GLY A 216 10.40 -30.26 -23.06
C GLY A 216 10.24 -28.96 -22.23
N ASP A 217 9.49 -27.99 -22.75
CA ASP A 217 9.24 -26.68 -22.11
C ASP A 217 8.23 -26.74 -20.96
N LEU A 218 7.57 -27.89 -20.71
CA LEU A 218 6.72 -28.09 -19.52
C LEU A 218 7.45 -27.82 -18.20
N SER A 219 8.78 -27.94 -18.17
CA SER A 219 9.59 -27.69 -16.97
C SER A 219 9.74 -26.21 -16.63
N THR A 220 9.43 -25.29 -17.55
CA THR A 220 9.53 -23.85 -17.32
C THR A 220 8.19 -23.27 -16.88
N THR A 221 8.19 -22.50 -15.77
CA THR A 221 6.99 -21.83 -15.29
C THR A 221 6.61 -20.68 -16.22
N ASN A 222 5.32 -20.55 -16.52
CA ASN A 222 4.77 -19.35 -17.16
C ASN A 222 4.24 -18.33 -16.13
N ALA A 223 4.32 -18.63 -14.83
CA ALA A 223 3.74 -17.79 -13.79
C ALA A 223 4.32 -16.38 -13.82
N ARG A 224 3.42 -15.40 -13.75
CA ARG A 224 3.78 -13.98 -13.64
C ARG A 224 3.66 -13.55 -12.18
N MET A 225 4.56 -12.67 -11.76
CA MET A 225 4.56 -12.12 -10.41
C MET A 225 3.40 -11.12 -10.26
N GLY A 226 2.42 -11.45 -9.41
CA GLY A 226 1.40 -10.51 -8.94
C GLY A 226 1.88 -9.70 -7.74
N ASP A 227 0.96 -9.05 -7.03
CA ASP A 227 1.30 -8.28 -5.84
C ASP A 227 1.60 -9.20 -4.65
N VAL A 228 2.85 -9.18 -4.19
CA VAL A 228 3.40 -10.02 -3.11
C VAL A 228 2.56 -9.99 -1.82
N TYR A 229 1.80 -8.93 -1.59
CA TYR A 229 0.89 -8.79 -0.44
C TYR A 229 -0.37 -9.65 -0.50
N PHE A 230 -0.71 -10.17 -1.69
CA PHE A 230 -1.96 -10.90 -1.96
C PHE A 230 -1.73 -12.28 -2.56
N ILE A 231 -0.68 -12.46 -3.37
CA ILE A 231 -0.38 -13.77 -3.99
C ILE A 231 0.11 -14.80 -2.96
N GLY A 232 -0.10 -16.08 -3.28
CA GLY A 232 0.31 -17.22 -2.45
C GLY A 232 1.77 -17.65 -2.67
N GLU A 233 2.27 -18.52 -1.78
CA GLU A 233 3.68 -18.98 -1.80
C GLU A 233 4.09 -19.65 -3.11
N ALA A 234 3.24 -20.52 -3.66
CA ALA A 234 3.54 -21.22 -4.92
C ALA A 234 3.80 -20.24 -6.09
N GLN A 235 3.00 -19.16 -6.19
CA GLN A 235 3.20 -18.14 -7.22
C GLN A 235 4.46 -17.31 -6.96
N MET A 236 4.71 -16.94 -5.69
CA MET A 236 5.92 -16.21 -5.30
C MET A 236 7.20 -17.01 -5.57
N SER A 237 7.16 -18.32 -5.38
CA SER A 237 8.27 -19.25 -5.63
C SER A 237 8.44 -19.62 -7.11
N GLY A 238 7.58 -19.10 -8.00
CA GLY A 238 7.65 -19.41 -9.43
C GLY A 238 7.28 -20.85 -9.77
N GLU A 239 6.37 -21.47 -9.00
CA GLU A 239 5.78 -22.75 -9.39
C GLU A 239 4.95 -22.61 -10.67
N GLN A 240 4.59 -23.73 -11.29
CA GLN A 240 3.72 -23.76 -12.47
C GLN A 240 2.35 -23.15 -12.14
N SER A 241 1.79 -22.38 -13.07
CA SER A 241 0.51 -21.72 -12.85
C SER A 241 -0.64 -22.72 -12.70
N SER A 242 -1.51 -22.46 -11.73
CA SER A 242 -2.71 -23.25 -11.42
C SER A 242 -3.85 -22.33 -10.98
N PRO A 243 -5.13 -22.70 -11.19
CA PRO A 243 -6.28 -21.97 -10.64
C PRO A 243 -6.23 -21.76 -9.12
N ARG A 244 -5.40 -22.51 -8.39
CA ARG A 244 -5.15 -22.33 -6.96
C ARG A 244 -4.48 -20.99 -6.63
N PHE A 245 -3.77 -20.35 -7.58
CA PHE A 245 -3.19 -19.02 -7.36
C PHE A 245 -4.27 -17.98 -7.13
N ASP A 246 -5.34 -18.02 -7.92
CA ASP A 246 -6.45 -17.09 -7.78
C ASP A 246 -7.28 -17.36 -6.51
N GLU A 247 -7.35 -18.61 -6.03
CA GLU A 247 -7.94 -18.91 -4.71
C GLU A 247 -7.22 -18.17 -3.58
N GLN A 248 -5.88 -18.12 -3.63
CA GLN A 248 -5.07 -17.39 -2.67
C GLN A 248 -5.33 -15.88 -2.76
N GLY A 249 -5.36 -15.33 -3.99
CA GLY A 249 -5.70 -13.92 -4.20
C GLY A 249 -7.09 -13.55 -3.67
N VAL A 250 -8.09 -14.42 -3.88
CA VAL A 250 -9.44 -14.24 -3.32
C VAL A 250 -9.42 -14.27 -1.79
N ALA A 251 -8.78 -15.26 -1.17
CA ALA A 251 -8.70 -15.35 0.28
C ALA A 251 -8.00 -14.12 0.90
N ALA A 252 -6.89 -13.69 0.30
CA ALA A 252 -6.15 -12.50 0.71
C ALA A 252 -6.99 -11.22 0.56
N THR A 253 -7.75 -11.10 -0.54
CA THR A 253 -8.64 -9.96 -0.79
C THR A 253 -9.77 -9.89 0.24
N LEU A 254 -10.46 -11.01 0.47
CA LEU A 254 -11.56 -11.07 1.46
C LEU A 254 -11.04 -10.76 2.86
N TYR A 255 -9.88 -11.32 3.23
CA TYR A 255 -9.22 -11.06 4.49
C TYR A 255 -8.85 -9.58 4.67
N ALA A 256 -8.19 -8.98 3.67
CA ALA A 256 -7.74 -7.59 3.74
C ALA A 256 -8.92 -6.62 3.91
N LEU A 257 -10.03 -6.84 3.20
CA LEU A 257 -11.23 -6.02 3.30
C LEU A 257 -11.99 -6.24 4.62
N ALA A 258 -12.07 -7.49 5.11
CA ALA A 258 -12.72 -7.81 6.38
C ALA A 258 -11.93 -7.25 7.57
N SER A 259 -10.61 -7.22 7.46
CA SER A 259 -9.73 -6.72 8.51
C SER A 259 -9.45 -5.22 8.39
N ALA A 260 -9.72 -4.57 7.25
CA ALA A 260 -9.26 -3.22 6.90
C ALA A 260 -7.73 -3.09 6.88
N GLN A 261 -7.07 -4.11 6.33
CA GLN A 261 -5.63 -4.14 6.08
C GLN A 261 -5.34 -4.02 4.57
N SER A 262 -4.06 -3.89 4.22
CA SER A 262 -3.59 -3.82 2.83
C SER A 262 -2.83 -5.08 2.39
N CYS A 263 -2.87 -6.17 3.16
CA CYS A 263 -2.22 -7.43 2.83
C CYS A 263 -2.81 -8.61 3.61
N ARG A 264 -2.38 -9.84 3.27
CA ARG A 264 -2.76 -11.08 3.98
C ARG A 264 -1.87 -11.46 5.17
N PHE A 265 -0.70 -10.85 5.31
CA PHE A 265 0.33 -11.34 6.24
C PHE A 265 -0.09 -11.26 7.71
N GLY A 266 -1.02 -10.36 8.05
CA GLY A 266 -1.54 -10.21 9.41
C GLY A 266 -2.48 -11.32 9.88
N ALA A 267 -2.77 -12.33 9.06
CA ALA A 267 -3.81 -13.34 9.33
C ALA A 267 -3.53 -14.23 10.55
N GLN A 268 -2.28 -14.33 11.02
CA GLN A 268 -1.98 -15.05 12.26
C GLN A 268 -2.32 -14.21 13.49
N ALA A 269 -1.87 -12.95 13.51
CA ALA A 269 -2.14 -12.00 14.58
C ALA A 269 -3.62 -11.59 14.64
N ILE A 270 -4.24 -11.34 13.50
CA ILE A 270 -5.65 -10.94 13.39
C ILE A 270 -6.33 -11.95 12.46
N PRO A 271 -6.73 -13.14 12.94
CA PRO A 271 -7.35 -14.17 12.11
C PRO A 271 -8.74 -13.76 11.66
N ALA A 272 -9.25 -14.31 10.55
CA ALA A 272 -10.60 -14.06 10.07
C ALA A 272 -11.67 -14.47 11.11
N SER A 273 -11.36 -15.46 11.96
CA SER A 273 -12.16 -15.84 13.13
C SER A 273 -12.34 -14.73 14.19
N SER A 274 -11.53 -13.68 14.15
CA SER A 274 -11.60 -12.52 15.06
C SER A 274 -12.31 -11.29 14.47
N LEU A 275 -12.79 -11.37 13.22
CA LEU A 275 -13.26 -10.20 12.47
C LEU A 275 -14.78 -9.99 12.49
N GLY A 276 -15.52 -10.73 13.30
CA GLY A 276 -16.99 -10.67 13.33
C GLY A 276 -17.65 -11.34 12.12
N LEU A 277 -16.94 -12.22 11.41
CA LEU A 277 -17.48 -12.97 10.27
C LEU A 277 -18.28 -14.20 10.73
N PRO A 278 -19.21 -14.73 9.90
CA PRO A 278 -19.86 -16.00 10.17
C PRO A 278 -18.80 -17.09 10.35
N LYS A 279 -18.97 -17.93 11.38
CA LYS A 279 -17.95 -18.92 11.79
C LYS A 279 -17.47 -19.81 10.64
N GLU A 280 -18.38 -20.22 9.75
CA GLU A 280 -18.04 -21.04 8.60
C GLU A 280 -17.15 -20.28 7.60
N LEU A 281 -17.57 -19.07 7.20
CA LEU A 281 -16.81 -18.22 6.28
C LEU A 281 -15.43 -17.85 6.84
N ALA A 282 -15.36 -17.48 8.12
CA ALA A 282 -14.12 -17.13 8.80
C ALA A 282 -13.10 -18.28 8.71
N LYS A 283 -13.52 -19.50 9.07
CA LYS A 283 -12.66 -20.69 9.03
C LYS A 283 -12.22 -21.07 7.62
N VAL A 284 -13.05 -20.81 6.62
CA VAL A 284 -12.70 -21.04 5.22
C VAL A 284 -11.60 -20.07 4.79
N ILE A 285 -11.73 -18.77 5.11
CA ILE A 285 -10.70 -17.77 4.80
C ILE A 285 -9.39 -18.11 5.52
N ASP A 286 -9.43 -18.40 6.82
CA ASP A 286 -8.24 -18.81 7.60
C ASP A 286 -7.60 -20.10 7.03
N GLY A 287 -8.42 -21.07 6.64
CA GLY A 287 -7.95 -22.30 6.01
C GLY A 287 -7.28 -22.05 4.67
N MET A 288 -7.86 -21.21 3.81
CA MET A 288 -7.28 -20.83 2.52
C MET A 288 -5.97 -20.04 2.69
N LEU A 289 -5.80 -19.29 3.77
CA LEU A 289 -4.55 -18.56 4.07
C LEU A 289 -3.51 -19.40 4.84
N SER A 290 -3.80 -20.67 5.14
CA SER A 290 -2.90 -21.54 5.91
C SER A 290 -1.54 -21.73 5.24
N LYS A 291 -0.48 -21.94 6.01
CA LYS A 291 0.83 -22.37 5.48
C LYS A 291 0.84 -23.83 5.03
N SER A 292 -0.10 -24.65 5.50
CA SER A 292 -0.23 -26.05 5.09
C SER A 292 -0.96 -26.16 3.76
N LYS A 293 -0.28 -26.65 2.72
CA LYS A 293 -0.88 -26.87 1.38
C LYS A 293 -2.16 -27.70 1.44
N ALA A 294 -2.15 -28.80 2.20
CA ALA A 294 -3.32 -29.68 2.34
C ALA A 294 -4.53 -28.95 2.95
N GLN A 295 -4.30 -28.10 3.96
CA GLN A 295 -5.36 -27.30 4.58
C GLN A 295 -5.87 -26.22 3.62
N ARG A 296 -4.97 -25.54 2.90
CA ARG A 296 -5.33 -24.53 1.89
C ARG A 296 -6.21 -25.10 0.81
N ASP A 297 -5.75 -26.18 0.18
CA ASP A 297 -6.46 -26.80 -0.94
C ASP A 297 -7.83 -27.31 -0.50
N GLY A 298 -7.90 -27.97 0.66
CA GLY A 298 -9.17 -28.44 1.23
C GLY A 298 -10.14 -27.31 1.57
N ALA A 299 -9.64 -26.18 2.07
CA ALA A 299 -10.46 -24.99 2.32
C ALA A 299 -10.91 -24.31 1.01
N GLY A 300 -10.04 -24.27 -0.02
CA GLY A 300 -10.37 -23.79 -1.36
C GLY A 300 -11.46 -24.62 -2.03
N ASP A 301 -11.37 -25.95 -1.95
CA ASP A 301 -12.42 -26.86 -2.43
C ASP A 301 -13.74 -26.64 -1.69
N TYR A 302 -13.67 -26.48 -0.38
CA TYR A 302 -14.83 -26.19 0.44
C TYR A 302 -15.48 -24.85 0.06
N PHE A 303 -14.67 -23.81 -0.16
CA PHE A 303 -15.12 -22.50 -0.63
C PHE A 303 -15.86 -22.60 -1.96
N MET A 304 -15.23 -23.23 -2.96
CA MET A 304 -15.77 -23.35 -4.32
C MET A 304 -17.11 -24.10 -4.35
N ARG A 305 -17.28 -25.09 -3.46
CA ARG A 305 -18.49 -25.90 -3.34
C ARG A 305 -19.60 -25.24 -2.53
N ASN A 306 -19.27 -24.55 -1.43
CA ASN A 306 -20.26 -24.22 -0.40
C ASN A 306 -20.61 -22.73 -0.27
N ILE A 307 -19.86 -21.80 -0.89
CA ILE A 307 -20.06 -20.35 -0.64
C ILE A 307 -21.48 -19.86 -0.98
N THR A 308 -22.12 -20.42 -2.01
CA THR A 308 -23.49 -20.10 -2.39
C THR A 308 -24.52 -20.59 -1.38
N THR A 309 -24.22 -21.66 -0.64
CA THR A 309 -25.04 -22.12 0.48
C THR A 309 -24.83 -21.23 1.71
N MET A 310 -23.57 -20.88 2.02
CA MET A 310 -23.25 -19.95 3.12
C MET A 310 -23.94 -18.59 2.96
N ALA A 311 -24.04 -18.10 1.72
CA ALA A 311 -24.68 -16.82 1.39
C ALA A 311 -26.19 -16.76 1.71
N LYS A 312 -26.83 -17.89 2.03
CA LYS A 312 -28.22 -17.93 2.51
C LYS A 312 -28.35 -17.51 3.98
N ALA A 313 -27.24 -17.30 4.69
CA ALA A 313 -27.25 -16.82 6.06
C ALA A 313 -27.88 -15.42 6.16
N TYR A 314 -28.69 -15.20 7.21
CA TYR A 314 -29.25 -13.88 7.49
C TYR A 314 -28.19 -13.01 8.19
N LEU A 315 -27.65 -12.03 7.46
CA LEU A 315 -26.59 -11.14 7.90
C LEU A 315 -27.08 -9.68 7.89
N PRO A 316 -27.92 -9.28 8.87
CA PRO A 316 -28.35 -7.89 8.97
C PRO A 316 -27.16 -6.99 9.34
N GLU A 317 -27.29 -5.69 9.07
CA GLU A 317 -26.40 -4.72 9.69
C GLU A 317 -26.60 -4.75 11.21
N LEU A 318 -25.49 -4.83 11.93
CA LEU A 318 -25.47 -4.77 13.39
C LEU A 318 -25.12 -3.34 13.81
N ASP A 319 -25.67 -2.91 14.95
CA ASP A 319 -25.34 -1.60 15.52
C ASP A 319 -23.83 -1.50 15.76
N LYS A 320 -23.21 -0.55 15.04
CA LYS A 320 -21.79 -0.25 15.19
C LYS A 320 -21.59 0.44 16.54
N LYS A 321 -21.09 -0.30 17.52
CA LYS A 321 -20.54 0.34 18.72
C LYS A 321 -19.43 1.29 18.29
N GLN A 322 -19.48 2.52 18.79
CA GLN A 322 -18.47 3.53 18.49
C GLN A 322 -17.09 2.98 18.87
N LYS A 323 -16.22 2.78 17.88
CA LYS A 323 -14.91 2.18 18.11
C LYS A 323 -14.00 3.22 18.74
N LYS A 324 -13.38 2.85 19.85
CA LYS A 324 -12.36 3.69 20.50
C LYS A 324 -11.01 3.35 19.87
N ALA A 325 -10.30 4.38 19.40
CA ALA A 325 -8.95 4.21 18.88
C ALA A 325 -7.96 3.86 20.00
N ASP A 326 -7.13 2.84 19.73
CA ASP A 326 -6.05 2.38 20.60
C ASP A 326 -4.93 3.41 20.70
N ILE A 327 -4.85 4.35 19.76
CA ILE A 327 -3.99 5.51 19.82
C ILE A 327 -4.87 6.75 19.58
N PRO A 328 -4.78 7.79 20.43
CA PRO A 328 -5.59 8.98 20.24
C PRO A 328 -5.07 9.79 19.04
N PHE A 329 -5.99 10.39 18.31
CA PHE A 329 -5.70 11.37 17.28
C PHE A 329 -6.67 12.54 17.41
N TRP A 330 -6.29 13.68 16.83
CA TRP A 330 -7.08 14.92 16.89
C TRP A 330 -7.42 15.40 15.49
N TYR A 331 -8.46 16.22 15.34
CA TYR A 331 -8.79 16.80 14.05
C TYR A 331 -8.09 18.13 13.81
N GLY A 332 -7.46 18.26 12.65
CA GLY A 332 -6.85 19.50 12.16
C GLY A 332 -7.87 20.36 11.42
N LYS A 333 -7.66 21.69 11.44
CA LYS A 333 -8.49 22.65 10.68
C LYS A 333 -7.90 23.03 9.32
N ALA A 334 -6.70 22.55 9.00
CA ALA A 334 -6.00 22.88 7.77
C ALA A 334 -6.50 22.04 6.58
N GLU A 335 -6.19 22.50 5.38
CA GLU A 335 -6.46 21.80 4.11
C GLU A 335 -5.87 20.38 4.10
N GLN A 336 -6.55 19.43 3.43
CA GLN A 336 -6.17 18.02 3.42
C GLN A 336 -4.73 17.81 2.91
N PRO A 337 -3.81 17.25 3.72
CA PRO A 337 -2.42 17.01 3.34
C PRO A 337 -2.28 15.93 2.27
N ASP A 338 -1.19 16.03 1.49
CA ASP A 338 -0.69 14.91 0.69
C ASP A 338 0.30 14.13 1.56
N THR A 339 -0.24 13.21 2.37
CA THR A 339 0.51 12.53 3.44
C THR A 339 1.56 11.58 2.87
N VAL A 340 2.80 11.73 3.34
CA VAL A 340 3.90 10.80 3.06
C VAL A 340 4.52 10.32 4.37
N VAL A 341 4.96 9.06 4.38
CA VAL A 341 5.58 8.43 5.53
C VAL A 341 7.10 8.30 5.36
N TYR A 342 7.82 8.74 6.38
CA TYR A 342 9.22 8.41 6.61
C TYR A 342 9.33 7.50 7.83
N SER A 343 10.08 6.41 7.75
CA SER A 343 10.18 5.44 8.85
C SER A 343 11.54 4.74 8.92
N SER A 344 11.88 4.20 10.08
CA SER A 344 13.06 3.36 10.33
C SER A 344 12.88 1.92 9.80
N ARG A 345 12.23 1.77 8.62
CA ARG A 345 11.83 0.48 8.05
C ARG A 345 13.01 -0.41 7.70
N LYS A 346 14.13 0.17 7.27
CA LYS A 346 15.31 -0.59 6.83
C LYS A 346 15.96 -1.27 8.02
N GLN A 347 16.18 -0.51 9.09
CA GLN A 347 16.68 -1.07 10.36
C GLN A 347 15.74 -2.14 10.91
N PHE A 348 14.43 -1.88 10.90
CA PHE A 348 13.43 -2.82 11.41
C PHE A 348 13.46 -4.16 10.65
N LEU A 349 13.57 -4.13 9.31
CA LEU A 349 13.69 -5.35 8.51
C LEU A 349 15.02 -6.08 8.75
N ARG A 350 16.14 -5.35 8.85
CA ARG A 350 17.45 -5.96 9.13
C ARG A 350 17.49 -6.65 10.50
N GLN A 351 16.77 -6.12 11.49
CA GLN A 351 16.63 -6.75 12.81
C GLN A 351 15.74 -8.00 12.77
N ALA A 352 14.70 -7.97 11.93
CA ALA A 352 13.76 -9.07 11.74
C ALA A 352 14.31 -10.21 10.86
N ASP A 353 15.37 -9.96 10.09
CA ASP A 353 15.97 -10.96 9.22
C ASP A 353 16.80 -11.98 10.01
N HIS A 354 16.17 -13.11 10.30
CA HIS A 354 16.77 -14.24 11.01
C HIS A 354 17.98 -14.85 10.29
N ASN A 355 18.05 -14.71 8.96
CA ASN A 355 19.13 -15.28 8.14
C ASN A 355 20.29 -14.30 7.89
N GLN A 356 20.19 -13.06 8.41
CA GLN A 356 21.22 -12.01 8.29
C GLN A 356 21.64 -11.67 6.85
N GLN A 357 20.83 -12.03 5.85
CA GLN A 357 21.10 -11.77 4.44
C GLN A 357 21.03 -10.29 4.09
N LEU A 358 20.23 -9.50 4.82
CA LEU A 358 20.06 -8.06 4.64
C LEU A 358 21.21 -7.22 5.24
N LEU A 359 22.17 -7.83 5.95
CA LEU A 359 23.32 -7.12 6.52
C LEU A 359 24.28 -6.58 5.45
N ASP A 360 24.50 -7.35 4.37
CA ASP A 360 25.43 -7.00 3.30
C ASP A 360 24.77 -6.22 2.14
N ILE A 361 23.46 -6.01 2.21
CA ILE A 361 22.68 -5.34 1.15
C ILE A 361 22.69 -3.84 1.39
N ASN A 362 23.13 -3.09 0.36
CA ASN A 362 23.12 -1.64 0.42
C ASN A 362 21.70 -1.07 0.36
N ASP A 363 21.53 0.11 0.95
CA ASP A 363 20.24 0.79 1.08
C ASP A 363 19.51 1.04 -0.23
N ALA A 364 20.26 1.32 -1.31
CA ALA A 364 19.69 1.56 -2.64
C ALA A 364 19.11 0.29 -3.28
N GLN A 365 19.68 -0.88 -2.97
CA GLN A 365 19.12 -2.17 -3.36
C GLN A 365 17.89 -2.50 -2.53
N LEU A 366 17.94 -2.27 -1.22
CA LEU A 366 16.83 -2.54 -0.30
C LEU A 366 15.59 -1.68 -0.63
N ASP A 367 15.77 -0.40 -0.97
CA ASP A 367 14.69 0.47 -1.45
C ASP A 367 14.15 0.01 -2.81
N ARG A 368 15.03 -0.48 -3.69
CA ARG A 368 14.66 -0.86 -5.06
C ARG A 368 13.89 -2.18 -5.14
N TYR A 369 14.15 -3.11 -4.22
CA TYR A 369 13.57 -4.45 -4.20
C TYR A 369 12.92 -4.79 -2.86
N TYR A 370 12.43 -3.80 -2.13
CA TYR A 370 11.77 -3.98 -0.83
C TYR A 370 10.76 -5.14 -0.84
N LYS A 371 9.93 -5.24 -1.90
CA LYS A 371 8.95 -6.32 -2.08
C LYS A 371 9.59 -7.71 -2.26
N GLU A 372 10.79 -7.79 -2.83
CA GLU A 372 11.57 -9.03 -2.99
C GLU A 372 12.34 -9.41 -1.70
N PHE A 373 12.56 -8.46 -0.79
CA PHE A 373 13.14 -8.73 0.53
C PHE A 373 12.12 -9.12 1.59
N LEU A 374 10.82 -9.05 1.27
CA LEU A 374 9.74 -9.63 2.09
C LEU A 374 9.76 -11.16 2.09
N PHE A 375 10.68 -11.85 1.40
CA PHE A 375 10.71 -13.32 1.41
C PHE A 375 11.19 -13.88 2.76
N ASP A 376 12.22 -13.27 3.35
CA ASP A 376 12.90 -13.81 4.55
C ASP A 376 12.49 -13.14 5.88
N THR A 377 11.61 -12.14 5.84
CA THR A 377 11.05 -11.49 7.04
C THR A 377 9.85 -12.29 7.58
N GLY A 378 9.56 -12.19 8.89
CA GLY A 378 8.34 -12.74 9.49
C GLY A 378 7.06 -12.06 8.96
N ASP A 379 5.94 -12.80 8.92
CA ASP A 379 4.68 -12.30 8.36
C ASP A 379 4.07 -11.16 9.22
N ASN A 380 4.28 -11.17 10.54
CA ASN A 380 3.82 -10.11 11.44
C ASN A 380 4.53 -8.77 11.17
N GLU A 381 5.83 -8.80 10.91
CA GLU A 381 6.63 -7.62 10.55
C GLU A 381 6.20 -7.03 9.21
N LYS A 382 5.93 -7.88 8.20
CA LYS A 382 5.40 -7.44 6.90
C LYS A 382 4.03 -6.78 7.06
N ALA A 383 3.15 -7.40 7.85
CA ALA A 383 1.82 -6.89 8.13
C ALA A 383 1.89 -5.54 8.85
N PHE A 384 2.76 -5.42 9.85
CA PHE A 384 3.00 -4.17 10.57
C PHE A 384 3.46 -3.06 9.63
N LEU A 385 4.49 -3.30 8.79
CA LEU A 385 4.97 -2.31 7.82
C LEU A 385 3.88 -1.93 6.80
N ALA A 386 3.13 -2.90 6.29
CA ALA A 386 2.01 -2.64 5.39
C ALA A 386 0.91 -1.79 6.06
N SER A 387 0.67 -1.99 7.37
CA SER A 387 -0.28 -1.18 8.14
C SER A 387 0.19 0.26 8.30
N ILE A 388 1.50 0.50 8.49
CA ILE A 388 2.07 1.85 8.55
C ILE A 388 1.93 2.55 7.19
N SER A 389 2.19 1.84 6.09
CA SER A 389 1.94 2.37 4.73
C SER A 389 0.46 2.67 4.50
N ARG A 390 -0.45 1.89 5.08
CA ARG A 390 -1.90 2.16 5.01
C ARG A 390 -2.27 3.44 5.76
N LEU A 391 -1.69 3.70 6.93
CA LEU A 391 -1.91 4.96 7.67
C LEU A 391 -1.54 6.19 6.83
N ALA A 392 -0.49 6.08 6.01
CA ALA A 392 -0.06 7.15 5.11
C ALA A 392 -1.04 7.46 3.97
N LYS A 393 -2.01 6.58 3.71
CA LYS A 393 -3.07 6.81 2.71
C LYS A 393 -4.22 7.69 3.23
N TYR A 394 -4.23 8.00 4.53
CA TYR A 394 -5.16 8.95 5.12
C TYR A 394 -4.56 10.36 5.13
N PRO A 395 -5.38 11.43 5.06
CA PRO A 395 -4.91 12.81 5.21
C PRO A 395 -4.51 13.12 6.67
N VAL A 396 -3.43 12.50 7.14
CA VAL A 396 -2.92 12.56 8.52
C VAL A 396 -1.50 13.11 8.58
N VAL A 397 -1.18 13.90 9.60
CA VAL A 397 0.20 14.32 9.91
C VAL A 397 0.57 14.02 11.35
N GLY A 398 1.86 13.89 11.61
CA GLY A 398 2.43 13.71 12.94
C GLY A 398 3.43 12.56 13.00
N GLY A 399 3.45 11.79 14.09
CA GLY A 399 4.42 10.72 14.25
C GLY A 399 4.00 9.64 15.23
N LEU A 400 4.61 8.47 15.05
CA LEU A 400 4.45 7.29 15.88
C LEU A 400 5.81 6.72 16.25
N SER A 401 5.92 6.20 17.46
CA SER A 401 7.08 5.45 17.92
C SER A 401 6.61 4.22 18.70
N PHE A 402 7.06 3.06 18.27
CA PHE A 402 6.80 1.75 18.88
C PHE A 402 8.09 1.25 19.51
N HIS A 403 8.05 0.90 20.79
CA HIS A 403 9.21 0.46 21.54
C HIS A 403 8.89 -0.86 22.25
N TRP A 404 9.52 -1.94 21.81
CA TRP A 404 9.33 -3.29 22.36
C TRP A 404 10.34 -3.54 23.47
N LYS A 405 9.84 -3.70 24.72
CA LYS A 405 10.62 -3.99 25.92
C LYS A 405 10.05 -5.20 26.63
N ASP A 406 10.87 -6.23 26.78
CA ASP A 406 10.51 -7.45 27.52
C ASP A 406 9.16 -8.00 27.03
N GLU A 407 8.10 -7.98 27.86
CA GLU A 407 6.76 -8.50 27.57
C GLU A 407 5.73 -7.40 27.21
N SER A 408 6.20 -6.15 27.05
CA SER A 408 5.34 -4.99 26.78
C SER A 408 5.83 -4.19 25.58
N MET A 409 4.86 -3.63 24.84
CA MET A 409 5.09 -2.64 23.80
C MET A 409 4.61 -1.28 24.28
N PHE A 410 5.45 -0.28 24.05
CA PHE A 410 5.24 1.11 24.43
C PHE A 410 5.03 1.95 23.18
N VAL A 411 3.89 2.64 23.09
CA VAL A 411 3.58 3.48 21.92
C VAL A 411 3.48 4.95 22.31
N GLU A 412 4.28 5.76 21.62
CA GLU A 412 4.21 7.22 21.66
C GLU A 412 3.64 7.74 20.34
N SER A 413 2.80 8.77 20.41
CA SER A 413 2.08 9.23 19.24
C SER A 413 1.72 10.71 19.30
N SER A 414 1.60 11.28 18.12
CA SER A 414 0.92 12.55 17.87
C SER A 414 0.33 12.44 16.49
N LEU A 415 -0.98 12.26 16.37
CA LEU A 415 -1.62 12.09 15.07
C LEU A 415 -2.72 13.13 14.89
N ILE A 416 -2.74 13.76 13.72
CA ILE A 416 -3.70 14.79 13.39
C ILE A 416 -4.34 14.44 12.06
N MET A 417 -5.63 14.12 12.14
CA MET A 417 -6.46 13.74 11.02
C MET A 417 -7.12 15.01 10.44
N HIS A 418 -7.04 15.22 9.13
CA HIS A 418 -7.64 16.38 8.45
C HIS A 418 -8.97 16.05 7.74
N ASP A 419 -9.54 14.88 8.01
CA ASP A 419 -10.86 14.49 7.49
C ASP A 419 -11.64 13.73 8.58
N GLU A 420 -12.69 14.36 9.10
CA GLU A 420 -13.57 13.78 10.12
C GLU A 420 -14.40 12.61 9.60
N SER A 421 -14.72 12.59 8.29
CA SER A 421 -15.54 11.53 7.68
C SER A 421 -14.82 10.18 7.65
N LEU A 422 -13.49 10.19 7.72
CA LEU A 422 -12.64 9.00 7.72
C LEU A 422 -12.29 8.50 9.14
N GLY A 423 -12.80 9.14 10.20
CA GLY A 423 -12.42 8.87 11.58
C GLY A 423 -12.59 7.41 12.02
N ASP A 424 -13.68 6.75 11.61
CA ASP A 424 -13.94 5.35 11.93
C ASP A 424 -12.98 4.40 11.18
N ALA A 425 -12.77 4.64 9.89
CA ALA A 425 -11.85 3.85 9.06
C ALA A 425 -10.39 4.02 9.52
N PHE A 426 -10.02 5.23 9.91
CA PHE A 426 -8.71 5.52 10.48
C PHE A 426 -8.52 4.87 11.85
N SER A 427 -9.56 4.84 12.70
CA SER A 427 -9.53 4.12 13.97
C SER A 427 -9.33 2.61 13.75
N ASP A 428 -9.99 2.01 12.76
CA ASP A 428 -9.76 0.62 12.38
C ASP A 428 -8.30 0.38 11.95
N ALA A 429 -7.73 1.28 11.15
CA ALA A 429 -6.35 1.18 10.71
C ALA A 429 -5.36 1.29 11.89
N ILE A 430 -5.57 2.23 12.82
CA ILE A 430 -4.76 2.38 14.03
C ILE A 430 -4.80 1.12 14.89
N ASN A 431 -6.00 0.61 15.20
CA ASN A 431 -6.16 -0.53 16.08
C ASN A 431 -5.51 -1.78 15.47
N ASN A 432 -5.63 -1.96 14.15
CA ASN A 432 -4.90 -3.01 13.45
C ASN A 432 -3.39 -2.83 13.57
N THR A 433 -2.86 -1.62 13.36
CA THR A 433 -1.42 -1.36 13.51
C THR A 433 -0.92 -1.70 14.90
N VAL A 434 -1.68 -1.34 15.95
CA VAL A 434 -1.36 -1.70 17.34
C VAL A 434 -1.38 -3.21 17.55
N MET A 435 -2.43 -3.90 17.13
CA MET A 435 -2.55 -5.35 17.30
C MET A 435 -1.45 -6.11 16.54
N LEU A 436 -1.11 -5.69 15.33
CA LEU A 436 0.00 -6.25 14.57
C LEU A 436 1.35 -5.99 15.25
N ALA A 437 1.52 -4.82 15.88
CA ALA A 437 2.69 -4.50 16.66
C ALA A 437 2.79 -5.32 17.96
N GLN A 438 1.66 -5.61 18.62
CA GLN A 438 1.61 -6.50 19.79
C GLN A 438 2.03 -7.94 19.47
N ALA A 439 1.82 -8.40 18.23
CA ALA A 439 2.18 -9.75 17.79
C ALA A 439 3.66 -9.90 17.36
N ILE A 440 4.45 -8.82 17.47
CA ILE A 440 5.87 -8.82 17.16
C ILE A 440 6.66 -9.11 18.45
N ASN A 441 7.44 -10.19 18.43
CA ASN A 441 8.22 -10.64 19.59
C ASN A 441 9.64 -10.07 19.64
N GLN A 442 10.08 -9.34 18.60
CA GLN A 442 11.43 -8.78 18.56
C GLN A 442 11.54 -7.52 19.43
N LYS A 443 12.64 -7.41 20.20
CA LYS A 443 12.96 -6.18 20.92
C LYS A 443 13.51 -5.14 19.95
N GLY A 444 13.12 -3.89 20.12
CA GLY A 444 13.59 -2.83 19.24
C GLY A 444 12.75 -1.57 19.30
N LEU A 445 13.03 -0.69 18.35
CA LEU A 445 12.41 0.62 18.22
C LEU A 445 12.05 0.84 16.76
N PHE A 446 10.78 1.18 16.51
CA PHE A 446 10.30 1.60 15.20
C PHE A 446 9.72 3.00 15.30
N LYS A 447 10.17 3.90 14.42
CA LYS A 447 9.64 5.27 14.33
C LYS A 447 9.09 5.53 12.95
N CYS A 448 8.02 6.32 12.87
CA CYS A 448 7.61 6.93 11.62
C CYS A 448 7.09 8.37 11.79
N CYS A 449 7.43 9.26 10.84
CA CYS A 449 6.81 10.58 10.68
C CYS A 449 5.88 10.55 9.47
N LEU A 450 4.69 11.13 9.63
CA LEU A 450 3.70 11.38 8.58
C LEU A 450 3.69 12.90 8.35
N PHE A 451 4.01 13.36 7.15
CA PHE A 451 4.09 14.79 6.84
C PHE A 451 3.38 15.13 5.53
N ASP A 452 3.00 16.39 5.38
CA ASP A 452 2.40 16.90 4.15
C ASP A 452 3.48 17.15 3.09
N ALA A 453 3.51 16.32 2.04
CA ALA A 453 4.48 16.43 0.96
C ALA A 453 4.44 17.80 0.27
N ARG A 454 3.28 18.47 0.25
CA ARG A 454 3.09 19.82 -0.34
C ARG A 454 3.93 20.89 0.36
N LYS A 455 4.23 20.70 1.64
CA LYS A 455 5.04 21.61 2.47
C LYS A 455 6.53 21.29 2.45
N THR A 456 6.95 20.30 1.65
CA THR A 456 8.37 19.95 1.52
C THR A 456 9.12 21.07 0.82
N ILE A 457 10.14 21.60 1.47
CA ILE A 457 11.05 22.59 0.86
C ILE A 457 12.07 21.83 0.01
N GLN A 458 12.20 22.22 -1.26
CA GLN A 458 13.24 21.68 -2.15
C GLN A 458 14.27 22.77 -2.49
N LEU A 459 15.55 22.46 -2.26
CA LEU A 459 16.67 23.35 -2.56
C LEU A 459 17.62 22.67 -3.55
N GLU A 460 17.79 23.23 -4.74
CA GLU A 460 18.74 22.71 -5.73
C GLU A 460 20.16 23.23 -5.46
N ARG A 461 21.18 22.42 -5.76
CA ARG A 461 22.58 22.85 -5.71
C ARG A 461 23.00 23.52 -7.04
N ASP A 462 23.89 24.50 -6.95
CA ASP A 462 24.58 25.07 -8.10
C ASP A 462 25.87 24.30 -8.45
N GLY A 463 26.58 24.76 -9.49
CA GLY A 463 27.84 24.14 -9.92
C GLY A 463 28.97 24.21 -8.89
N THR A 464 28.81 24.98 -7.80
CA THR A 464 29.74 25.07 -6.67
C THR A 464 29.34 24.19 -5.49
N GLY A 465 28.14 23.59 -5.54
CA GLY A 465 27.55 22.79 -4.46
C GLY A 465 26.71 23.59 -3.47
N ALA A 466 26.62 24.92 -3.62
CA ALA A 466 25.79 25.79 -2.78
C ALA A 466 24.31 25.71 -3.19
N PHE A 467 23.39 25.88 -2.23
CA PHE A 467 21.96 25.85 -2.52
C PHE A 467 21.47 27.16 -3.17
N LYS A 468 20.59 27.02 -4.16
CA LYS A 468 19.94 28.13 -4.86
C LYS A 468 18.62 28.50 -4.20
N PHE A 469 18.47 29.77 -3.84
CA PHE A 469 17.21 30.36 -3.36
C PHE A 469 17.31 31.88 -3.43
N ASP A 470 16.23 32.57 -3.78
CA ASP A 470 16.18 34.05 -3.81
C ASP A 470 16.09 34.62 -2.39
N SER A 471 15.29 33.96 -1.55
CA SER A 471 15.16 34.22 -0.11
C SER A 471 15.24 32.91 0.65
N LEU A 472 15.81 32.93 1.86
CA LEU A 472 15.87 31.73 2.70
C LEU A 472 14.44 31.22 2.97
N PRO A 473 14.11 29.97 2.67
CA PRO A 473 12.78 29.44 2.96
C PRO A 473 12.48 29.45 4.46
N GLU A 474 11.25 29.80 4.81
CA GLU A 474 10.75 29.73 6.19
C GLU A 474 10.14 28.34 6.46
N LEU A 475 10.34 27.81 7.67
CA LEU A 475 9.65 26.61 8.15
C LEU A 475 8.28 27.02 8.71
N GLU A 476 7.22 26.49 8.13
CA GLU A 476 5.86 26.74 8.61
C GLU A 476 5.58 26.02 9.93
N TYR A 477 4.71 26.62 10.75
CA TYR A 477 4.21 26.01 11.97
C TYR A 477 2.78 26.48 12.26
N GLU A 478 2.05 25.67 13.04
CA GLU A 478 0.73 26.03 13.55
C GLU A 478 0.81 26.43 15.02
N ILE A 479 -0.05 27.35 15.46
CA ILE A 479 -0.18 27.72 16.87
C ILE A 479 -1.47 27.11 17.40
N VAL A 480 -1.38 26.34 18.49
CA VAL A 480 -2.54 25.73 19.12
C VAL A 480 -2.69 26.28 20.53
N SER A 481 -3.80 26.98 20.80
CA SER A 481 -4.15 27.42 22.15
C SER A 481 -4.81 26.26 22.92
N MET A 482 -4.04 25.50 23.67
CA MET A 482 -4.63 24.56 24.64
C MET A 482 -5.03 25.32 25.90
N LYS A 483 -6.25 25.07 26.42
CA LYS A 483 -6.63 25.54 27.76
C LYS A 483 -5.76 24.80 28.78
N THR A 484 -4.94 25.56 29.49
CA THR A 484 -4.03 25.15 30.56
C THR A 484 -4.60 24.05 31.46
N ASN A 485 -3.97 22.86 31.41
CA ASN A 485 -3.72 21.99 32.56
C ASN A 485 -2.82 20.77 32.29
N GLU A 486 -2.20 20.64 31.11
CA GLU A 486 -1.35 19.48 30.83
C GLU A 486 0.14 19.85 30.99
N ILE A 487 0.74 19.35 32.07
CA ILE A 487 2.15 19.51 32.38
C ILE A 487 2.97 18.80 31.31
N THR A 488 3.67 19.57 30.51
CA THR A 488 4.52 19.06 29.43
C THR A 488 5.95 19.00 29.90
N ARG A 489 6.46 17.79 30.09
CA ARG A 489 7.89 17.56 30.32
C ARG A 489 8.61 17.58 28.97
N PRO A 490 9.81 18.19 28.88
CA PRO A 490 10.63 18.10 27.67
C PRO A 490 10.98 16.63 27.41
N HIS A 491 11.01 16.19 26.14
CA HIS A 491 12.06 15.38 25.49
C HIS A 491 11.67 15.07 24.02
N SER A 492 12.66 15.11 23.13
CA SER A 492 12.60 14.81 21.70
C SER A 492 13.59 13.67 21.41
N TYR A 493 13.28 12.82 20.43
CA TYR A 493 13.68 11.41 20.34
C TYR A 493 15.06 11.16 19.70
N PHE A 494 16.12 11.87 20.10
CA PHE A 494 17.45 11.79 19.45
C PHE A 494 18.64 11.52 20.38
N GLU A 495 18.41 11.13 21.65
CA GLU A 495 19.50 10.78 22.58
C GLU A 495 19.77 9.27 22.74
N ASP A 496 18.85 8.37 22.36
CA ASP A 496 19.03 6.92 22.57
C ASP A 496 19.65 6.20 21.36
N GLY A 497 20.84 6.65 20.95
CA GLY A 497 21.69 5.94 20.00
C GLY A 497 21.62 6.46 18.56
N LYS A 498 22.70 6.18 17.81
CA LYS A 498 22.85 6.56 16.40
C LYS A 498 21.92 5.69 15.57
N ASP A 499 20.91 6.30 14.95
CA ASP A 499 20.08 5.63 13.96
C ASP A 499 20.96 5.30 12.73
N PRO A 500 21.16 4.01 12.38
CA PRO A 500 21.98 3.63 11.24
C PRO A 500 21.38 4.02 9.89
N ASP A 501 20.08 4.31 9.82
CA ASP A 501 19.44 4.87 8.62
C ASP A 501 19.78 6.37 8.46
N GLU A 502 20.28 7.02 9.52
CA GLU A 502 20.81 8.38 9.47
C GLU A 502 22.26 8.42 9.01
N GLN A 503 22.42 8.44 7.69
CA GLN A 503 23.72 8.54 7.04
C GLN A 503 24.26 9.99 7.04
N LEU A 504 23.40 10.98 7.30
CA LEU A 504 23.75 12.39 7.27
C LEU A 504 24.24 12.87 8.64
N GLN A 505 25.49 13.30 8.74
CA GLN A 505 25.99 13.96 9.95
C GLN A 505 25.59 15.43 9.95
N LEU A 506 24.62 15.78 10.79
CA LEU A 506 24.17 17.16 10.88
C LEU A 506 25.23 18.05 11.56
N PRO A 507 25.45 19.29 11.07
CA PRO A 507 26.37 20.23 11.70
C PRO A 507 26.04 20.44 13.17
N LYS A 508 27.05 20.55 14.05
CA LYS A 508 26.86 20.80 15.50
C LYS A 508 25.96 22.01 15.79
N LYS A 509 25.96 23.00 14.89
CA LYS A 509 25.09 24.19 14.97
C LYS A 509 23.61 23.86 14.77
N VAL A 510 23.28 22.95 13.84
CA VAL A 510 21.91 22.45 13.62
C VAL A 510 21.44 21.72 14.88
N ILE A 511 22.24 20.76 15.36
CA ILE A 511 21.94 19.97 16.56
C ILE A 511 21.69 20.89 17.76
N LYS A 512 22.59 21.84 18.03
CA LYS A 512 22.42 22.81 19.12
C LYS A 512 21.14 23.65 18.98
N CYS A 513 20.80 24.06 17.75
CA CYS A 513 19.58 24.82 17.50
C CYS A 513 18.32 24.00 17.78
N VAL A 514 18.33 22.71 17.45
CA VAL A 514 17.23 21.78 17.78
C VAL A 514 17.11 21.60 19.29
N PHE A 515 18.22 21.47 20.03
CA PHE A 515 18.20 21.45 21.49
C PHE A 515 17.63 22.74 22.11
N GLU A 516 17.97 23.91 21.56
CA GLU A 516 17.37 25.20 21.94
C GLU A 516 15.85 25.20 21.66
N LEU A 517 15.44 24.74 20.48
CA LEU A 517 14.02 24.61 20.10
C LEU A 517 13.26 23.71 21.08
N ASN A 518 13.88 22.61 21.53
CA ASN A 518 13.29 21.65 22.46
C ASN A 518 12.94 22.23 23.82
N GLN A 519 13.53 23.36 24.22
CA GLN A 519 13.19 24.08 25.45
C GLN A 519 11.85 24.82 25.34
N ILE A 520 11.37 25.08 24.12
CA ILE A 520 10.05 25.68 23.87
C ILE A 520 9.00 24.57 23.85
N HIS A 521 7.86 24.82 24.46
CA HIS A 521 6.76 23.87 24.49
C HIS A 521 6.07 23.79 23.11
N HIS A 522 6.40 22.73 22.36
CA HIS A 522 5.97 22.51 20.98
C HIS A 522 6.02 21.01 20.65
N THR A 523 5.40 20.63 19.53
CA THR A 523 5.57 19.33 18.86
C THR A 523 6.00 19.52 17.42
N GLY A 524 6.58 18.49 16.83
CA GLY A 524 6.90 18.54 15.42
C GLY A 524 7.94 17.53 14.97
N CYS A 525 8.16 17.46 13.67
CA CYS A 525 9.30 16.78 13.08
C CYS A 525 9.97 17.67 12.02
N ILE A 526 11.26 17.47 11.79
CA ILE A 526 12.00 17.99 10.66
C ILE A 526 12.92 16.89 10.13
N ILE A 527 12.92 16.64 8.83
CA ILE A 527 13.76 15.62 8.19
C ILE A 527 14.49 16.28 7.03
N PHE A 528 15.81 16.15 7.02
CA PHE A 528 16.71 16.59 5.96
C PHE A 528 17.05 15.38 5.10
N GLU A 529 16.61 15.37 3.84
CA GLU A 529 17.05 14.41 2.81
C GLU A 529 18.00 15.15 1.85
N ALA A 530 19.30 15.05 2.10
CA ALA A 530 20.34 15.65 1.28
C ALA A 530 20.78 14.68 0.18
N LEU A 531 20.60 15.09 -1.06
CA LEU A 531 21.00 14.37 -2.28
C LEU A 531 22.19 15.09 -2.94
N PRO A 532 22.90 14.44 -3.89
CA PRO A 532 24.04 15.07 -4.57
C PRO A 532 23.70 16.36 -5.31
N ASP A 533 22.47 16.50 -5.83
CA ASP A 533 22.05 17.64 -6.65
C ASP A 533 21.04 18.57 -5.95
N ARG A 534 20.46 18.15 -4.81
CA ARG A 534 19.40 18.88 -4.12
C ARG A 534 19.31 18.50 -2.64
N MET A 535 18.54 19.25 -1.87
CA MET A 535 18.11 18.86 -0.53
C MET A 535 16.60 19.03 -0.42
N LYS A 536 15.95 18.06 0.22
CA LYS A 536 14.55 18.17 0.62
C LYS A 536 14.49 18.33 2.13
N ILE A 537 13.63 19.23 2.59
CA ILE A 537 13.36 19.44 4.01
C ILE A 537 11.88 19.21 4.24
N HIS A 538 11.57 18.09 4.89
CA HIS A 538 10.23 17.76 5.33
C HIS A 538 10.05 18.30 6.74
N HIS A 539 8.93 18.95 7.02
CA HIS A 539 8.71 19.51 8.35
C HIS A 539 7.24 19.56 8.71
N TYR A 540 7.01 19.53 10.02
CA TYR A 540 5.71 19.73 10.62
C TYR A 540 5.94 20.26 12.03
N TYR A 541 5.39 21.42 12.40
CA TYR A 541 5.57 22.00 13.74
C TYR A 541 4.26 22.56 14.29
N ARG A 542 4.03 22.34 15.59
CA ARG A 542 2.96 22.95 16.37
C ARG A 542 3.52 23.59 17.62
N LEU A 543 3.37 24.90 17.71
CA LEU A 543 3.67 25.66 18.91
C LEU A 543 2.49 25.53 19.89
N LEU A 544 2.79 25.05 21.10
CA LEU A 544 1.81 24.85 22.15
C LEU A 544 1.86 25.97 23.21
N ASP A 545 2.96 26.71 23.27
CA ASP A 545 3.10 27.92 24.07
C ASP A 545 3.14 29.17 23.17
N SER A 546 1.98 29.77 22.95
CA SER A 546 1.84 30.99 22.15
C SER A 546 2.69 32.17 22.65
N THR A 547 3.07 32.22 23.94
CA THR A 547 3.89 33.31 24.48
C THR A 547 5.33 33.27 23.96
N LYS A 548 5.76 32.12 23.44
CA LYS A 548 7.12 31.88 22.93
C LYS A 548 7.23 31.98 21.41
N GLU A 549 6.18 32.44 20.72
CA GLU A 549 6.14 32.44 19.25
C GLU A 549 7.31 33.18 18.60
N VAL A 550 7.63 34.38 19.07
CA VAL A 550 8.74 35.18 18.53
C VAL A 550 10.08 34.44 18.65
N GLU A 551 10.30 33.79 19.80
CA GLU A 551 11.52 33.00 20.05
C GLU A 551 11.55 31.74 19.18
N PHE A 552 10.40 31.07 19.03
CA PHE A 552 10.23 29.87 18.22
C PHE A 552 10.51 30.15 16.74
N LYS A 553 9.88 31.18 16.16
CA LYS A 553 10.13 31.60 14.77
C LYS A 553 11.58 31.96 14.53
N ARG A 554 12.23 32.67 15.48
CA ARG A 554 13.66 33.01 15.39
C ARG A 554 14.54 31.75 15.35
N LEU A 555 14.24 30.73 16.16
CA LEU A 555 14.99 29.47 16.18
C LEU A 555 14.78 28.66 14.90
N LEU A 556 13.57 28.60 14.35
CA LEU A 556 13.32 27.95 13.05
C LEU A 556 14.09 28.62 11.90
N ASN A 557 14.11 29.95 11.86
CA ASN A 557 14.90 30.70 10.87
C ASN A 557 16.41 30.44 11.03
N LYS A 558 16.91 30.41 12.27
CA LYS A 558 18.31 30.06 12.58
C LYS A 558 18.64 28.62 12.18
N LEU A 559 17.71 27.69 12.36
CA LEU A 559 17.85 26.30 11.93
C LEU A 559 18.02 26.20 10.42
N MET A 560 17.19 26.92 9.65
CA MET A 560 17.30 26.98 8.18
C MET A 560 18.61 27.58 7.71
N GLN A 561 19.09 28.65 8.36
CA GLN A 561 20.41 29.24 8.06
C GLN A 561 21.57 28.25 8.25
N TYR A 562 21.44 27.32 9.21
CA TYR A 562 22.44 26.28 9.40
C TYR A 562 22.25 25.11 8.44
N ALA A 563 21.01 24.74 8.13
CA ALA A 563 20.68 23.64 7.22
C ALA A 563 21.21 23.87 5.80
N VAL A 564 21.19 25.10 5.29
CA VAL A 564 21.76 25.42 3.96
C VAL A 564 23.28 25.26 3.86
N ASN A 565 23.97 25.01 4.97
CA ASN A 565 25.41 24.70 4.96
C ASN A 565 25.70 23.20 4.98
N ILE A 566 24.68 22.35 4.86
CA ILE A 566 24.85 20.89 4.78
C ILE A 566 25.43 20.52 3.41
N THR A 567 26.65 19.98 3.41
CA THR A 567 27.36 19.51 2.20
C THR A 567 27.27 18.00 2.01
N ASP A 568 27.11 17.27 3.11
CA ASP A 568 27.03 15.81 3.09
C ASP A 568 25.71 15.34 2.44
N VAL A 569 25.69 14.06 2.07
CA VAL A 569 24.57 13.38 1.42
C VAL A 569 24.05 12.30 2.37
N GLY A 570 22.74 12.15 2.46
CA GLY A 570 22.09 11.19 3.33
C GLY A 570 20.79 11.76 3.90
N VAL A 571 20.22 11.05 4.87
CA VAL A 571 19.03 11.49 5.59
C VAL A 571 19.34 11.66 7.07
N ALA A 572 18.76 12.67 7.71
CA ALA A 572 18.72 12.80 9.16
C ALA A 572 17.48 13.59 9.58
N GLY A 573 16.88 13.24 10.71
CA GLY A 573 15.65 13.87 11.20
C GLY A 573 15.70 14.28 12.66
N PHE A 574 14.68 15.01 13.07
CA PHE A 574 14.34 15.30 14.46
C PHE A 574 12.83 15.20 14.62
N MET A 575 12.36 14.68 15.75
CA MET A 575 10.94 14.50 16.07
C MET A 575 10.73 14.71 17.57
N LYS A 576 9.73 15.53 17.91
CA LYS A 576 9.26 15.80 19.26
C LYS A 576 7.77 15.50 19.35
N LEU A 577 7.43 14.45 20.08
CA LEU A 577 6.05 14.07 20.36
C LEU A 577 5.57 14.73 21.67
N PRO A 578 4.28 15.15 21.76
CA PRO A 578 3.76 16.00 22.83
C PRO A 578 3.71 15.34 24.20
N TYR A 579 3.73 14.01 24.29
CA TYR A 579 3.47 13.30 25.54
C TYR A 579 4.30 12.03 25.67
N LYS A 580 4.79 11.77 26.89
CA LYS A 580 5.17 10.44 27.39
C LYS A 580 3.98 9.76 28.10
N ASN A 581 2.76 9.92 27.59
CA ASN A 581 1.67 9.01 27.94
C ASN A 581 1.80 7.80 27.03
N THR A 582 2.93 7.11 27.20
CA THR A 582 3.25 5.89 26.53
C THR A 582 2.10 4.93 26.80
N ARG A 583 1.28 4.67 25.78
CA ARG A 583 0.29 3.61 25.92
C ARG A 583 1.08 2.32 25.99
N GLU A 584 0.94 1.64 27.11
CA GLU A 584 1.51 0.32 27.31
C GLU A 584 0.50 -0.70 26.84
N PHE A 585 0.97 -1.62 26.01
CA PHE A 585 0.21 -2.75 25.52
C PHE A 585 1.00 -4.01 25.83
N SER A 586 0.35 -5.01 26.41
CA SER A 586 0.95 -6.33 26.53
C SER A 586 1.14 -6.94 25.14
N LEU A 587 2.22 -7.71 24.95
CA LEU A 587 2.37 -8.51 23.74
C LEU A 587 1.21 -9.50 23.62
N CYS A 588 0.75 -9.70 22.39
CA CYS A 588 -0.42 -10.52 22.08
C CYS A 588 -0.18 -11.19 20.74
N GLU A 589 0.11 -12.49 20.77
CA GLU A 589 0.41 -13.25 19.55
C GLU A 589 -0.79 -13.31 18.59
N GLN A 590 -2.01 -13.32 19.14
CA GLN A 590 -3.23 -13.50 18.36
C GLN A 590 -4.44 -12.84 19.03
N GLN A 591 -5.23 -12.11 18.23
CA GLN A 591 -6.48 -11.49 18.63
C GLN A 591 -7.52 -12.56 18.94
N GLU A 592 -8.28 -12.36 20.03
CA GLU A 592 -9.33 -13.30 20.45
C GLU A 592 -10.40 -13.53 19.38
N GLU A 593 -10.94 -14.76 19.34
CA GLU A 593 -12.03 -15.10 18.42
C GLU A 593 -13.27 -14.25 18.68
N HIS A 594 -13.83 -13.70 17.60
CA HIS A 594 -15.04 -12.89 17.63
C HIS A 594 -15.83 -13.18 16.36
N TYR A 595 -16.81 -14.08 16.47
CA TYR A 595 -17.65 -14.47 15.35
C TYR A 595 -18.93 -13.63 15.27
N PHE A 596 -19.51 -13.57 14.08
CA PHE A 596 -20.85 -13.01 13.90
C PHE A 596 -21.86 -13.72 14.84
N PRO A 597 -22.78 -12.99 15.49
CA PRO A 597 -23.72 -13.56 16.44
C PRO A 597 -24.52 -14.71 15.84
N LYS A 598 -24.67 -15.81 16.60
CA LYS A 598 -25.50 -16.97 16.17
C LYS A 598 -26.95 -16.58 15.92
N ASN A 599 -27.48 -15.63 16.68
CA ASN A 599 -28.81 -15.09 16.50
C ASN A 599 -28.75 -13.55 16.48
N PRO A 600 -28.58 -12.92 15.30
CA PRO A 600 -28.43 -11.46 15.22
C PRO A 600 -29.70 -10.71 15.66
N LYS A 601 -30.87 -11.36 15.63
CA LYS A 601 -32.13 -10.75 16.08
C LYS A 601 -32.15 -10.43 17.59
N LEU A 602 -31.29 -11.07 18.38
CA LEU A 602 -31.16 -10.81 19.82
C LEU A 602 -30.12 -9.73 20.15
N VAL A 603 -29.38 -9.24 19.15
CA VAL A 603 -28.31 -8.25 19.32
C VAL A 603 -28.74 -6.86 18.81
N SER A 604 -29.71 -6.81 17.89
CA SER A 604 -30.31 -5.59 17.34
C SER A 604 -31.51 -5.06 18.15
N LEU A 605 -31.69 -5.53 19.38
CA LEU A 605 -32.66 -5.04 20.39
C LEU A 605 -31.88 -4.47 21.57
#